data_AF-A0AAU2C051-F1
#
_entry.id   AF-A0AAU2C051-F1
#
_cell.length_a   1.000
_cell.length_b   1.000
_cell.length_c   1.000
_cell.angle_alpha   90.00
_cell.angle_beta   90.00
_cell.angle_gamma   90.00
#
_symmetry.space_group_name_H-M   'P 1'
#
loop_
_entity.id
_entity.type
_entity.pdbx_description
1 polymer ?
#
loop_
_entity_poly.entity_id
_entity_poly.type
_entity_poly.pdbx_seq_one_letter_code
_entity_poly.pdbx_strand_id
1 'polypeptide(L)'
;MGSSVPETGASRVRAVSTPADLINDTEPAEDTGPPTRDVRLFWCANAADSLGSQASGVVLPLLLLGLGYSPAVVGLVAGVSTATGLMLGPLVAVPADRGARKRVMFWSAVVSALAMGSVAVVLAVAEGRPSLVHLLAAVLVERTATACYEAAARGTVALISTPGNLPRVVAGLEAGDRGALVAGPALGGMLYQVSRALPFVLDAVSYAVTAACVRAMRSHLRADRTDSADAVDMTNRADASDRSDGASESAGSAAQDACVPRPVPRPVPRSAPGTWSALAAEASAGVRLVRTTPLLRLVLVWTTTVNGVLAALYYDAVFTLQESGHGGTSMGLVLALSGAAGLAGSLAAPRLVRGLSPVRAVVTVSWLMVPLAAALATAGGPWAYGALFGGLCLIMPPATVILQARAIQGTPPELQARAGSVLATAAGGAAATAPALAGFLTAHAGAAGPALVSAGVLVLLALHTTLRAGRTLASGAPPKGTPAEDVRARGRDA
;
A
#
# COMPACT_ATOMS: atom_id res chain seq x y z
N MET A 1 -2.44 38.81 86.68
CA MET A 1 -2.97 39.13 85.34
C MET A 1 -2.02 38.48 84.34
N GLY A 2 -2.33 37.26 83.91
CA GLY A 2 -1.32 36.30 83.47
C GLY A 2 -1.36 35.90 82.00
N SER A 3 -0.23 35.31 81.61
CA SER A 3 0.10 34.46 80.45
C SER A 3 0.41 35.14 79.12
N SER A 4 1.71 35.32 78.87
CA SER A 4 2.32 35.62 77.58
C SER A 4 3.24 34.47 77.17
N VAL A 5 2.92 33.81 76.05
CA VAL A 5 3.81 32.88 75.34
C VAL A 5 3.77 33.24 73.85
N PRO A 6 4.92 33.44 73.18
CA PRO A 6 4.99 33.47 71.73
C PRO A 6 5.40 32.07 71.21
N GLU A 7 4.69 31.53 70.22
CA GLU A 7 5.16 30.38 69.45
C GLU A 7 5.38 30.72 67.98
N THR A 8 6.48 30.19 67.49
CA THR A 8 7.18 30.45 66.24
C THR A 8 6.82 29.37 65.21
N GLY A 9 6.78 29.77 63.93
CA GLY A 9 6.76 28.97 62.68
C GLY A 9 6.59 27.45 62.69
N ALA A 10 5.58 26.97 61.96
CA ALA A 10 5.59 25.64 61.35
C ALA A 10 5.12 25.71 59.89
N SER A 11 6.07 25.50 58.98
CA SER A 11 5.87 25.27 57.56
C SER A 11 5.04 23.99 57.36
N ARG A 12 3.87 24.10 56.73
CA ARG A 12 3.16 22.92 56.23
C ARG A 12 3.85 22.44 54.96
N VAL A 13 4.70 21.43 55.13
CA VAL A 13 5.24 20.57 54.09
C VAL A 13 4.08 20.09 53.19
N ARG A 14 4.12 20.47 51.91
CA ARG A 14 3.27 19.90 50.86
C ARG A 14 3.57 18.40 50.81
N ALA A 15 2.54 17.57 50.98
CA ALA A 15 2.66 16.14 50.78
C ALA A 15 3.24 15.87 49.37
N VAL A 16 4.40 15.25 49.34
CA VAL A 16 5.04 14.75 48.12
C VAL A 16 4.16 13.61 47.62
N SER A 17 3.57 13.80 46.44
CA SER A 17 2.86 12.76 45.70
C SER A 17 3.79 11.57 45.45
N THR A 18 3.31 10.37 45.79
CA THR A 18 4.04 9.11 45.64
C THR A 18 4.38 8.86 44.15
N PRO A 19 5.55 8.31 43.80
CA PRO A 19 5.94 8.05 42.41
C PRO A 19 4.98 7.16 41.60
N ALA A 20 4.05 6.48 42.27
CA ALA A 20 3.04 5.64 41.66
C ALA A 20 1.90 6.44 40.99
N ASP A 21 1.60 7.65 41.48
CA ASP A 21 0.52 8.47 40.92
C ASP A 21 0.93 9.19 39.62
N LEU A 22 2.24 9.35 39.38
CA LEU A 22 2.79 9.96 38.16
C LEU A 22 2.85 9.00 36.95
N ILE A 23 2.55 7.72 37.13
CA ILE A 23 2.64 6.71 36.06
C ILE A 23 1.27 6.48 35.40
N ASN A 24 0.16 6.91 36.02
CA ASN A 24 -1.19 6.59 35.56
C ASN A 24 -1.85 7.67 34.66
N ASP A 25 -1.19 8.81 34.42
CA ASP A 25 -1.72 9.92 33.60
C ASP A 25 -1.29 9.88 32.13
N THR A 26 -0.82 8.73 31.63
CA THR A 26 -0.46 8.57 30.20
C THR A 26 -1.18 7.39 29.55
N GLU A 27 -2.48 7.22 29.82
CA GLU A 27 -3.33 6.66 28.77
C GLU A 27 -3.40 7.72 27.66
N PRO A 28 -2.90 7.45 26.43
CA PRO A 28 -3.01 8.41 25.34
C PRO A 28 -4.50 8.61 25.10
N ALA A 29 -5.02 9.79 25.46
CA ALA A 29 -6.38 10.19 25.18
C ALA A 29 -6.69 9.79 23.72
N GLU A 30 -7.69 8.93 23.52
CA GLU A 30 -8.17 8.58 22.19
C GLU A 30 -8.67 9.87 21.53
N ASP A 31 -7.77 10.53 20.79
CA ASP A 31 -8.03 11.74 20.03
C ASP A 31 -9.01 11.40 18.90
N THR A 32 -10.29 11.40 19.23
CA THR A 32 -11.42 11.13 18.33
C THR A 32 -11.90 12.40 17.61
N GLY A 33 -11.10 13.47 17.66
CA GLY A 33 -11.41 14.75 17.03
C GLY A 33 -11.57 14.68 15.51
N PRO A 34 -12.22 15.69 14.89
CA PRO A 34 -12.37 15.75 13.44
C PRO A 34 -10.99 15.79 12.75
N PRO A 35 -10.86 15.20 11.53
CA PRO A 35 -9.58 15.12 10.83
C PRO A 35 -8.98 16.51 10.63
N THR A 36 -7.69 16.64 10.91
CA THR A 36 -6.95 17.90 10.76
C THR A 36 -7.05 18.42 9.32
N ARG A 37 -6.86 19.73 9.14
CA ARG A 37 -6.87 20.36 7.81
C ARG A 37 -5.91 19.67 6.83
N ASP A 38 -4.72 19.28 7.30
CA ASP A 38 -3.72 18.62 6.48
C ASP A 38 -4.17 17.20 6.06
N VAL A 39 -4.84 16.44 6.94
CA VAL A 39 -5.46 15.15 6.59
C VAL A 39 -6.53 15.33 5.51
N ARG A 40 -7.37 16.35 5.62
CA ARG A 40 -8.41 16.63 4.60
C ARG A 40 -7.82 17.01 3.25
N LEU A 41 -6.80 17.87 3.24
CA LEU A 41 -6.08 18.25 2.01
C LEU A 41 -5.39 17.05 1.38
N PHE A 42 -4.77 16.20 2.18
CA PHE A 42 -4.11 14.97 1.71
C PHE A 42 -5.13 13.97 1.15
N TRP A 43 -6.28 13.80 1.80
CA TRP A 43 -7.37 12.97 1.28
C TRP A 43 -7.91 13.49 -0.04
N CYS A 44 -8.16 14.80 -0.17
CA CYS A 44 -8.59 15.40 -1.43
C CYS A 44 -7.55 15.24 -2.54
N ALA A 45 -6.26 15.41 -2.23
CA ALA A 45 -5.17 15.19 -3.17
C ALA A 45 -5.18 13.74 -3.68
N ASN A 46 -5.19 12.76 -2.78
CA ASN A 46 -5.20 11.34 -3.14
C ASN A 46 -6.46 10.95 -3.93
N ALA A 47 -7.63 11.43 -3.53
CA ALA A 47 -8.88 11.12 -4.23
C ALA A 47 -8.92 11.71 -5.65
N ALA A 48 -8.45 12.95 -5.84
CA ALA A 48 -8.35 13.57 -7.16
C ALA A 48 -7.33 12.84 -8.04
N ASP A 49 -6.14 12.57 -7.51
CA ASP A 49 -5.05 11.85 -8.17
C ASP A 49 -5.51 10.49 -8.68
N SER A 50 -6.04 9.66 -7.78
CA SER A 50 -6.53 8.33 -8.11
C SER A 50 -7.64 8.36 -9.16
N LEU A 51 -8.56 9.33 -9.09
CA LEU A 51 -9.64 9.45 -10.06
C LEU A 51 -9.13 9.81 -11.46
N GLY A 52 -8.22 10.78 -11.55
CA GLY A 52 -7.59 11.21 -12.80
C GLY A 52 -6.80 10.08 -13.45
N SER A 53 -5.92 9.43 -12.68
CA SER A 53 -5.06 8.34 -13.18
C SER A 53 -5.85 7.11 -13.61
N GLN A 54 -6.94 6.80 -12.91
CA GLN A 54 -7.85 5.70 -13.30
C GLN A 54 -8.65 6.05 -14.56
N ALA A 55 -9.01 7.32 -14.76
CA ALA A 55 -9.71 7.77 -15.96
C ALA A 55 -8.82 7.76 -17.20
N SER A 56 -7.57 8.22 -17.10
CA SER A 56 -6.62 8.24 -18.22
C SER A 56 -6.02 6.85 -18.51
N GLY A 57 -5.77 6.05 -17.47
CA GLY A 57 -5.10 4.75 -17.59
C GLY A 57 -5.85 3.73 -18.46
N VAL A 58 -7.17 3.75 -18.42
CA VAL A 58 -8.04 2.90 -19.26
C VAL A 58 -8.06 3.38 -20.71
N VAL A 59 -7.93 4.69 -20.91
CA VAL A 59 -8.02 5.33 -22.22
C VAL A 59 -6.73 5.18 -23.02
N LEU A 60 -5.57 5.10 -22.37
CA LEU A 60 -4.29 4.99 -23.08
C LEU A 60 -4.23 3.77 -24.04
N PRO A 61 -4.60 2.54 -23.64
CA PRO A 61 -4.68 1.42 -24.57
C PRO A 61 -5.67 1.65 -25.72
N LEU A 62 -6.85 2.22 -25.43
CA LEU A 62 -7.88 2.52 -26.43
C LEU A 62 -7.39 3.57 -27.44
N LEU A 63 -6.65 4.58 -26.97
CA LEU A 63 -6.03 5.60 -27.81
C LEU A 63 -5.01 4.96 -28.76
N LEU A 64 -4.12 4.11 -28.26
CA LEU A 64 -3.10 3.47 -29.09
C LEU A 64 -3.73 2.56 -30.16
N LEU A 65 -4.73 1.75 -29.80
CA LEU A 65 -5.48 0.94 -30.77
C LEU A 65 -6.21 1.82 -31.79
N GLY A 66 -6.84 2.91 -31.34
CA GLY A 66 -7.52 3.87 -32.20
C GLY A 66 -6.59 4.66 -33.14
N LEU A 67 -5.29 4.70 -32.85
CA LEU A 67 -4.24 5.23 -33.72
C LEU A 67 -3.71 4.18 -34.72
N GLY A 68 -4.20 2.94 -34.65
CA GLY A 68 -3.83 1.84 -35.54
C GLY A 68 -2.65 0.99 -35.07
N TYR A 69 -2.21 1.12 -33.81
CA TYR A 69 -1.18 0.24 -33.26
C TYR A 69 -1.75 -1.15 -32.96
N SER A 70 -0.94 -2.20 -33.18
CA SER A 70 -1.34 -3.57 -32.92
C SER A 70 -1.46 -3.86 -31.41
N PRO A 71 -2.31 -4.83 -31.00
CA PRO A 71 -2.44 -5.23 -29.59
C PRO A 71 -1.11 -5.59 -28.93
N ALA A 72 -0.18 -6.18 -29.67
CA ALA A 72 1.16 -6.50 -29.19
C ALA A 72 1.95 -5.25 -28.79
N VAL A 73 1.92 -4.17 -29.59
CA VAL A 73 2.59 -2.89 -29.27
C VAL A 73 1.95 -2.24 -28.05
N VAL A 74 0.61 -2.21 -28.00
CA VAL A 74 -0.12 -1.63 -26.87
C VAL A 74 0.17 -2.38 -25.57
N GLY A 75 0.19 -3.71 -25.63
CA GLY A 75 0.59 -4.57 -24.53
C GLY A 75 2.03 -4.34 -24.07
N LEU A 76 2.96 -4.14 -25.01
CA LEU A 76 4.36 -3.84 -24.69
C LEU A 76 4.50 -2.48 -23.99
N VAL A 77 3.82 -1.44 -24.49
CA VAL A 77 3.80 -0.09 -23.88
C VAL A 77 3.22 -0.15 -22.46
N ALA A 78 2.08 -0.81 -22.28
CA ALA A 78 1.45 -1.02 -20.99
C ALA A 78 2.34 -1.79 -20.01
N GLY A 79 2.98 -2.86 -20.49
CA GLY A 79 3.86 -3.69 -19.69
C GLY A 79 5.12 -2.94 -19.24
N VAL A 80 5.77 -2.21 -20.15
CA VAL A 80 6.92 -1.35 -19.82
C VAL A 80 6.50 -0.28 -18.80
N SER A 81 5.36 0.37 -18.99
CA SER A 81 4.87 1.40 -18.06
C SER A 81 4.65 0.86 -16.65
N THR A 82 4.10 -0.35 -16.54
CA THR A 82 3.87 -1.03 -15.25
C THR A 82 5.20 -1.50 -14.63
N ALA A 83 6.13 -2.00 -15.44
CA ALA A 83 7.46 -2.42 -14.99
C ALA A 83 8.30 -1.23 -14.50
N THR A 84 8.19 -0.07 -15.15
CA THR A 84 8.82 1.19 -14.73
C THR A 84 8.41 1.56 -13.31
N GLY A 85 7.11 1.58 -13.01
CA GLY A 85 6.63 1.85 -11.65
C GLY A 85 7.18 0.88 -10.61
N LEU A 86 7.24 -0.41 -10.95
CA LEU A 86 7.75 -1.46 -10.05
C LEU A 86 9.26 -1.34 -9.79
N MET A 87 10.05 -1.12 -10.85
CA MET A 87 11.51 -1.06 -10.76
C MET A 87 11.99 0.22 -10.05
N LEU A 88 11.33 1.35 -10.31
CA LEU A 88 11.72 2.64 -9.77
C LEU A 88 11.25 2.86 -8.33
N GLY A 89 10.16 2.22 -7.88
CA GLY A 89 9.61 2.39 -6.53
C GLY A 89 10.65 2.34 -5.38
N PRO A 90 11.53 1.32 -5.32
CA PRO A 90 12.58 1.24 -4.28
C PRO A 90 13.71 2.26 -4.46
N LEU A 91 14.13 2.53 -5.70
CA LEU A 91 15.25 3.44 -6.02
C LEU A 91 14.89 4.91 -5.74
N VAL A 92 13.64 5.26 -6.01
CA VAL A 92 13.10 6.62 -5.93
C VAL A 92 12.68 7.02 -4.51
N ALA A 93 12.60 6.07 -3.58
CA ALA A 93 12.36 6.37 -2.15
C ALA A 93 13.53 7.13 -1.49
N VAL A 94 14.74 7.05 -2.04
CA VAL A 94 15.97 7.60 -1.44
C VAL A 94 15.92 9.13 -1.25
N PRO A 95 15.46 9.95 -2.23
CA PRO A 95 15.20 11.37 -2.00
C PRO A 95 14.12 11.67 -0.96
N ALA A 96 13.07 10.85 -0.86
CA ALA A 96 11.95 11.06 0.06
C ALA A 96 12.36 10.84 1.53
N ASP A 97 13.27 9.89 1.76
CA ASP A 97 13.79 9.56 3.08
C ASP A 97 14.73 10.62 3.67
N ARG A 98 15.24 11.54 2.84
CA ARG A 98 16.12 12.65 3.26
C ARG A 98 15.37 13.88 3.77
N GLY A 99 14.10 13.74 4.17
CA GLY A 99 13.32 14.81 4.83
C GLY A 99 12.74 15.88 3.90
N ALA A 100 12.68 15.63 2.59
CA ALA A 100 12.11 16.55 1.60
C ALA A 100 10.76 16.06 1.03
N ARG A 101 9.97 15.29 1.80
CA ARG A 101 8.73 14.62 1.35
C ARG A 101 7.76 15.58 0.63
N LYS A 102 7.45 16.73 1.26
CA LYS A 102 6.56 17.75 0.69
C LYS A 102 7.04 18.25 -0.68
N ARG A 103 8.35 18.46 -0.84
CA ARG A 103 8.97 18.95 -2.08
C ARG A 103 8.96 17.86 -3.16
N VAL A 104 9.25 16.62 -2.80
CA VAL A 104 9.15 15.48 -3.72
C VAL A 104 7.73 15.33 -4.23
N MET A 105 6.74 15.29 -3.33
CA MET A 105 5.32 15.20 -3.70
C MET A 105 4.88 16.33 -4.63
N PHE A 106 5.26 17.58 -4.32
CA PHE A 106 4.88 18.74 -5.15
C PHE A 106 5.47 18.65 -6.56
N TRP A 107 6.78 18.43 -6.69
CA TRP A 107 7.42 18.39 -8.01
C TRP A 107 7.01 17.17 -8.81
N SER A 108 6.78 16.02 -8.16
CA SER A 108 6.18 14.86 -8.82
C SER A 108 4.83 15.19 -9.44
N ALA A 109 3.92 15.79 -8.66
CA ALA A 109 2.60 16.15 -9.16
C ALA A 109 2.70 17.19 -10.31
N VAL A 110 3.61 18.16 -10.22
CA VAL A 110 3.83 19.12 -11.31
C VAL A 110 4.37 18.45 -12.58
N VAL A 111 5.34 17.53 -12.46
CA VAL A 111 5.90 16.80 -13.60
C VAL A 111 4.83 15.92 -14.24
N SER A 112 4.02 15.20 -13.46
CA SER A 112 2.91 14.40 -13.98
C SER A 112 1.85 15.27 -14.68
N ALA A 113 1.50 16.43 -14.10
CA ALA A 113 0.57 17.38 -14.71
C ALA A 113 1.08 17.88 -16.07
N LEU A 114 2.36 18.22 -16.18
CA LEU A 114 2.97 18.67 -17.43
C LEU A 114 3.05 17.53 -18.46
N ALA A 115 3.38 16.31 -18.03
CA ALA A 115 3.45 15.15 -18.91
C ALA A 115 2.08 14.84 -19.53
N MET A 116 1.03 14.69 -18.71
CA MET A 116 -0.32 14.42 -19.20
C MET A 116 -0.94 15.63 -19.92
N GLY A 117 -0.62 16.84 -19.48
CA GLY A 117 -1.00 18.08 -20.18
C GLY A 117 -0.38 18.16 -21.57
N SER A 118 0.86 17.72 -21.75
CA SER A 118 1.50 17.68 -23.06
C SER A 118 0.80 16.73 -24.04
N VAL A 119 0.38 15.55 -23.55
CA VAL A 119 -0.42 14.59 -24.34
C VAL A 119 -1.75 15.22 -24.76
N ALA A 120 -2.43 15.89 -23.83
CA ALA A 120 -3.69 16.57 -24.11
C ALA A 120 -3.54 17.69 -25.16
N VAL A 121 -2.50 18.52 -25.05
CA VAL A 121 -2.23 19.62 -26.00
C VAL A 121 -1.87 19.07 -27.38
N VAL A 122 -1.01 18.06 -27.47
CA VAL A 122 -0.64 17.45 -28.76
C VAL A 122 -1.86 16.81 -29.42
N LEU A 123 -2.72 16.12 -28.66
CA LEU A 123 -3.97 15.58 -29.19
C LEU A 123 -4.92 16.67 -29.70
N ALA A 124 -4.95 17.83 -29.06
CA ALA A 124 -5.79 18.96 -29.46
C ALA A 124 -5.25 19.72 -30.68
N VAL A 125 -3.93 19.85 -30.82
CA VAL A 125 -3.29 20.72 -31.83
C VAL A 125 -2.81 19.93 -33.07
N ALA A 126 -2.31 18.70 -32.92
CA ALA A 126 -1.66 17.95 -34.00
C ALA A 126 -2.64 17.07 -34.80
N GLU A 127 -3.83 17.60 -35.14
CA GLU A 127 -4.90 16.89 -35.88
C GLU A 127 -5.27 15.51 -35.26
N GLY A 128 -4.99 15.32 -33.97
CA GLY A 128 -5.23 14.06 -33.27
C GLY A 128 -4.25 12.92 -33.55
N ARG A 129 -3.04 13.20 -34.08
CA ARG A 129 -1.99 12.18 -34.36
C ARG A 129 -0.70 12.42 -33.54
N PRO A 130 -0.69 12.15 -32.23
CA PRO A 130 0.52 12.24 -31.44
C PRO A 130 1.55 11.18 -31.87
N SER A 131 2.83 11.56 -31.89
CA SER A 131 3.92 10.59 -32.09
C SER A 131 3.93 9.56 -30.95
N LEU A 132 4.09 8.27 -31.29
CA LEU A 132 4.23 7.19 -30.30
C LEU A 132 5.35 7.48 -29.29
N VAL A 133 6.44 8.10 -29.74
CA VAL A 133 7.58 8.46 -28.89
C VAL A 133 7.15 9.48 -27.83
N HIS A 134 6.33 10.46 -28.20
CA HIS A 134 5.81 11.44 -27.25
C HIS A 134 4.87 10.80 -26.23
N LEU A 135 3.94 9.95 -26.68
CA LEU A 135 3.04 9.23 -25.78
C LEU A 135 3.82 8.35 -24.79
N LEU A 136 4.79 7.58 -25.28
CA LEU A 136 5.62 6.72 -24.45
C LEU A 136 6.45 7.53 -23.46
N ALA A 137 7.10 8.62 -23.91
CA ALA A 137 7.88 9.49 -23.04
C ALA A 137 7.00 10.12 -21.95
N ALA A 138 5.84 10.67 -22.31
CA ALA A 138 4.93 11.28 -21.34
C ALA A 138 4.42 10.27 -20.30
N VAL A 139 4.02 9.07 -20.72
CA VAL A 139 3.58 8.01 -19.81
C VAL A 139 4.73 7.56 -18.90
N LEU A 140 5.94 7.35 -19.43
CA LEU A 140 7.08 6.95 -18.60
C LEU A 140 7.48 8.03 -17.59
N VAL A 141 7.44 9.31 -17.99
CA VAL A 141 7.71 10.45 -17.11
C VAL A 141 6.65 10.52 -16.01
N GLU A 142 5.37 10.41 -16.35
CA GLU A 142 4.28 10.38 -15.37
C GLU A 142 4.43 9.19 -14.42
N ARG A 143 4.58 7.95 -14.92
CA ARG A 143 4.74 6.75 -14.06
C ARG A 143 5.92 6.86 -13.10
N THR A 144 7.03 7.44 -13.56
CA THR A 144 8.19 7.67 -12.71
C THR A 144 7.89 8.72 -11.64
N ALA A 145 7.27 9.83 -12.02
CA ALA A 145 6.90 10.91 -11.09
C ALA A 145 5.85 10.46 -10.06
N THR A 146 4.85 9.67 -10.47
CA THR A 146 3.83 9.08 -9.59
C THR A 146 4.45 8.09 -8.62
N ALA A 147 5.41 7.26 -9.05
CA ALA A 147 6.16 6.39 -8.14
C ALA A 147 6.94 7.18 -7.08
N CYS A 148 7.53 8.34 -7.45
CA CYS A 148 8.13 9.25 -6.47
C CYS A 148 7.10 9.79 -5.47
N TYR A 149 5.92 10.18 -5.96
CA TYR A 149 4.85 10.72 -5.15
C TYR A 149 4.37 9.70 -4.12
N GLU A 150 4.03 8.48 -4.54
CA GLU A 150 3.54 7.40 -3.68
C GLU A 150 4.56 7.00 -2.60
N ALA A 151 5.85 6.95 -2.96
CA ALA A 151 6.92 6.68 -2.01
C ALA A 151 6.98 7.75 -0.90
N ALA A 152 6.85 9.03 -1.27
CA ALA A 152 6.81 10.13 -0.31
C ALA A 152 5.49 10.18 0.50
N ALA A 153 4.36 9.89 -0.16
CA ALA A 153 3.00 9.95 0.38
C ALA A 153 2.78 8.91 1.51
N ARG A 154 3.23 7.67 1.33
CA ARG A 154 3.05 6.59 2.33
C ARG A 154 3.58 6.95 3.72
N GLY A 155 4.77 7.55 3.80
CA GLY A 155 5.33 7.99 5.08
C GLY A 155 4.80 9.34 5.57
N THR A 156 4.05 10.08 4.74
CA THR A 156 3.39 11.32 5.13
C THR A 156 2.16 11.06 6.00
N VAL A 157 1.43 9.97 5.75
CA VAL A 157 0.22 9.60 6.51
C VAL A 157 0.51 9.48 8.01
N ALA A 158 1.64 8.86 8.37
CA ALA A 158 2.07 8.71 9.77
C ALA A 158 2.52 10.03 10.42
N LEU A 159 2.91 11.05 9.63
CA LEU A 159 3.34 12.36 10.13
C LEU A 159 2.17 13.32 10.36
N ILE A 160 1.08 13.18 9.57
CA ILE A 160 -0.09 14.06 9.64
C ILE A 160 -1.21 13.51 10.53
N SER A 161 -1.11 12.25 10.97
CA SER A 161 -2.15 11.55 11.74
C SER A 161 -1.66 11.20 13.14
N THR A 162 -2.51 11.39 14.15
CA THR A 162 -2.27 10.87 15.51
C THR A 162 -2.41 9.34 15.53
N PRO A 163 -1.70 8.62 16.43
CA PRO A 163 -1.72 7.15 16.46
C PRO A 163 -3.12 6.52 16.54
N GLY A 164 -4.06 7.15 17.26
CA GLY A 164 -5.46 6.71 17.36
C GLY A 164 -6.27 6.89 16.07
N ASN A 165 -5.93 7.86 15.23
CA ASN A 165 -6.65 8.17 13.99
C ASN A 165 -6.06 7.49 12.74
N LEU A 166 -4.85 6.92 12.84
CA LEU A 166 -4.15 6.33 11.70
C LEU A 166 -4.98 5.27 10.95
N PRO A 167 -5.64 4.29 11.60
CA PRO A 167 -6.48 3.32 10.89
C PRO A 167 -7.64 3.97 10.13
N ARG A 168 -8.24 5.03 10.69
CA ARG A 168 -9.35 5.76 10.07
C ARG A 168 -8.89 6.54 8.84
N VAL A 169 -7.71 7.17 8.90
CA VAL A 169 -7.13 7.89 7.75
C VAL A 169 -6.75 6.91 6.64
N VAL A 170 -6.10 5.80 6.97
CA VAL A 170 -5.75 4.75 6.00
C VAL A 170 -7.01 4.18 5.35
N ALA A 171 -8.05 3.87 6.13
CA ALA A 171 -9.33 3.39 5.59
C ALA A 171 -9.99 4.43 4.66
N GLY A 172 -9.89 5.73 4.98
CA GLY A 172 -10.40 6.80 4.13
C GLY A 172 -9.66 6.94 2.80
N LEU A 173 -8.33 6.77 2.80
CA LEU A 173 -7.51 6.77 1.59
C LEU A 173 -7.83 5.57 0.70
N GLU A 174 -7.88 4.37 1.29
CA GLU A 174 -8.28 3.16 0.58
C GLU A 174 -9.69 3.27 -0.01
N ALA A 175 -10.64 3.85 0.73
CA ALA A 175 -11.99 4.08 0.22
C ALA A 175 -11.99 5.03 -1.00
N GLY A 176 -11.14 6.06 -0.99
CA GLY A 176 -10.93 6.96 -2.12
C GLY A 176 -10.39 6.21 -3.34
N ASP A 177 -9.33 5.41 -3.18
CA ASP A 177 -8.73 4.63 -4.27
C ASP A 177 -9.71 3.61 -4.85
N ARG A 178 -10.48 2.94 -3.99
CA ARG A 178 -11.53 2.01 -4.43
C ARG A 178 -12.66 2.73 -5.17
N GLY A 179 -13.04 3.91 -4.71
CA GLY A 179 -14.04 4.75 -5.39
C GLY A 179 -13.56 5.21 -6.77
N ALA A 180 -12.31 5.66 -6.86
CA ALA A 180 -11.66 6.03 -8.12
C ALA A 180 -11.54 4.87 -9.10
N LEU A 181 -11.26 3.65 -8.60
CA LEU A 181 -11.20 2.45 -9.42
C LEU A 181 -12.54 2.13 -10.10
N VAL A 182 -13.66 2.48 -9.46
CA VAL A 182 -15.02 2.30 -10.01
C VAL A 182 -15.40 3.47 -10.93
N ALA A 183 -15.27 4.71 -10.45
CA ALA A 183 -15.78 5.88 -11.16
C ALA A 183 -14.85 6.32 -12.31
N GLY A 184 -13.53 6.18 -12.13
CA GLY A 184 -12.51 6.65 -13.06
C GLY A 184 -12.65 6.05 -14.46
N PRO A 185 -12.68 4.72 -14.63
CA PRO A 185 -12.84 4.10 -15.95
C PRO A 185 -14.10 4.55 -16.70
N ALA A 186 -15.25 4.63 -16.02
CA ALA A 186 -16.49 5.12 -16.64
C ALA A 186 -16.36 6.58 -17.08
N LEU A 187 -15.82 7.45 -16.21
CA LEU A 187 -15.59 8.86 -16.52
C LEU A 187 -14.61 9.03 -17.68
N GLY A 188 -13.50 8.29 -17.68
CA GLY A 188 -12.51 8.28 -18.75
C GLY A 188 -13.10 7.83 -20.09
N GLY A 189 -13.87 6.74 -20.09
CA GLY A 189 -14.56 6.24 -21.27
C GLY A 189 -15.58 7.23 -21.86
N MET A 190 -16.35 7.91 -21.01
CA MET A 190 -17.30 8.97 -21.42
C MET A 190 -16.57 10.18 -21.99
N LEU A 191 -15.53 10.67 -21.31
CA LEU A 191 -14.75 11.81 -21.78
C LEU A 191 -14.05 11.51 -23.10
N TYR A 192 -13.54 10.28 -23.28
CA TYR A 192 -12.88 9.86 -24.50
C TYR A 192 -13.79 9.90 -25.74
N GLN A 193 -15.09 9.65 -25.57
CA GLN A 193 -16.06 9.74 -26.66
C GLN A 193 -16.33 11.18 -27.09
N VAL A 194 -16.31 12.12 -26.15
CA VAL A 194 -16.48 13.55 -26.47
C VAL A 194 -15.22 14.07 -27.17
N SER A 195 -14.04 13.77 -26.63
CA SER A 195 -12.76 14.07 -27.27
C SER A 195 -11.64 13.20 -26.71
N ARG A 196 -10.76 12.73 -27.61
CA ARG A 196 -9.59 11.91 -27.25
C ARG A 196 -8.66 12.59 -26.24
N ALA A 197 -8.66 13.93 -26.16
CA ALA A 197 -7.81 14.70 -25.27
C ALA A 197 -8.39 14.84 -23.84
N LEU A 198 -9.71 14.79 -23.66
CA LEU A 198 -10.36 15.14 -22.40
C LEU A 198 -9.96 14.26 -21.20
N PRO A 199 -9.79 12.92 -21.33
CA PRO A 199 -9.31 12.10 -20.23
C PRO A 199 -7.92 12.52 -19.72
N PHE A 200 -7.04 12.94 -20.63
CA PHE A 200 -5.69 13.42 -20.28
C PHE A 200 -5.71 14.84 -19.69
N VAL A 201 -6.66 15.69 -20.11
CA VAL A 201 -6.91 16.99 -19.47
C VAL A 201 -7.38 16.79 -18.04
N LEU A 202 -8.35 15.89 -17.81
CA LEU A 202 -8.84 15.58 -16.48
C LEU A 202 -7.70 15.11 -15.55
N ASP A 203 -6.83 14.25 -16.06
CA ASP A 203 -5.69 13.73 -15.31
C ASP A 203 -4.66 14.83 -15.01
N ALA A 204 -4.32 15.65 -16.00
CA ALA A 204 -3.43 16.81 -15.80
C ALA A 204 -3.97 17.81 -14.76
N VAL A 205 -5.29 18.07 -14.78
CA VAL A 205 -5.96 18.91 -13.78
C VAL A 205 -5.94 18.24 -12.41
N SER A 206 -6.15 16.92 -12.35
CA SER A 206 -6.10 16.15 -11.10
C SER A 206 -4.73 16.27 -10.43
N TYR A 207 -3.64 16.11 -11.19
CA TYR A 207 -2.28 16.35 -10.70
C TYR A 207 -2.04 17.80 -10.28
N ALA A 208 -2.59 18.79 -10.99
CA ALA A 208 -2.49 20.19 -10.60
C ALA A 208 -3.21 20.48 -9.27
N VAL A 209 -4.38 19.86 -9.04
CA VAL A 209 -5.10 19.90 -7.76
C VAL A 209 -4.26 19.25 -6.66
N THR A 210 -3.67 18.08 -6.92
CA THR A 210 -2.74 17.41 -6.01
C THR A 210 -1.57 18.32 -5.62
N ALA A 211 -0.91 18.97 -6.59
CA ALA A 211 0.16 19.91 -6.33
C ALA A 211 -0.29 21.12 -5.49
N ALA A 212 -1.49 21.66 -5.75
CA ALA A 212 -2.06 22.76 -4.98
C ALA A 212 -2.37 22.37 -3.53
N CYS A 213 -3.00 21.20 -3.33
CA CYS A 213 -3.29 20.63 -2.01
C CYS A 213 -2.00 20.39 -1.21
N VAL A 214 -1.00 19.76 -1.83
CA VAL A 214 0.31 19.51 -1.20
C VAL A 214 0.99 20.82 -0.80
N ARG A 215 0.97 21.84 -1.66
CA ARG A 215 1.53 23.15 -1.37
C ARG A 215 0.83 23.82 -0.17
N ALA A 216 -0.49 23.67 -0.07
CA ALA A 216 -1.33 24.23 0.99
C ALA A 216 -1.20 23.56 2.35
N MET A 217 -0.65 22.33 2.45
CA MET A 217 -0.38 21.66 3.73
C MET A 217 0.60 22.47 4.58
N ARG A 218 0.34 22.59 5.89
CA ARG A 218 1.17 23.43 6.79
C ARG A 218 2.29 22.66 7.48
N SER A 219 2.16 21.34 7.63
CA SER A 219 3.20 20.48 8.20
C SER A 219 4.52 20.57 7.42
N HIS A 220 5.59 20.92 8.12
CA HIS A 220 6.95 20.74 7.62
C HIS A 220 7.28 19.26 7.75
N LEU A 221 7.06 18.48 6.67
CA LEU A 221 7.33 17.03 6.61
C LEU A 221 8.85 16.70 6.60
N ARG A 222 9.63 17.37 7.48
CA ARG A 222 11.05 17.11 7.75
C ARG A 222 11.15 16.06 8.86
N ALA A 223 12.08 15.12 8.71
CA ALA A 223 12.43 14.22 9.80
C ALA A 223 13.39 14.98 10.73
N ASP A 224 12.92 15.42 11.90
CA ASP A 224 13.78 16.11 12.87
C ASP A 224 14.78 15.13 13.48
N ARG A 225 15.99 15.13 12.93
CA ARG A 225 17.18 14.49 13.50
C ARG A 225 18.02 15.48 14.33
N THR A 226 17.66 16.76 14.31
CA THR A 226 18.36 17.87 14.96
C THR A 226 17.96 18.01 16.43
N ASP A 227 16.68 17.83 16.77
CA ASP A 227 16.21 18.07 18.15
C ASP A 227 16.75 17.06 19.16
N SER A 228 16.97 15.81 18.75
CA SER A 228 17.59 14.80 19.62
C SER A 228 19.10 14.97 19.75
N ALA A 229 19.79 15.51 18.73
CA ALA A 229 21.23 15.77 18.80
C ALA A 229 21.51 16.99 19.68
N ASP A 230 20.72 18.06 19.54
CA ASP A 230 20.84 19.27 20.35
C ASP A 230 20.37 19.04 21.80
N ALA A 231 19.35 18.21 22.04
CA ALA A 231 18.94 17.83 23.40
C ALA A 231 20.00 16.94 24.08
N VAL A 232 20.63 16.02 23.36
CA VAL A 232 21.73 15.19 23.90
C VAL A 232 22.98 16.04 24.14
N ASP A 233 23.28 17.03 23.28
CA ASP A 233 24.40 17.95 23.45
C ASP A 233 24.18 18.95 24.62
N MET A 234 22.93 19.41 24.81
CA MET A 234 22.53 20.21 25.98
C MET A 234 22.62 19.41 27.29
N THR A 235 22.16 18.15 27.28
CA THR A 235 22.25 17.26 28.46
C THR A 235 23.71 16.94 28.79
N ASN A 236 24.55 16.68 27.77
CA ASN A 236 25.99 16.47 27.97
C ASN A 236 26.71 17.72 28.47
N ARG A 237 26.32 18.93 28.02
CA ARG A 237 26.87 20.18 28.57
C ARG A 237 26.46 20.42 30.01
N ALA A 238 25.20 20.13 30.37
CA ALA A 238 24.72 20.25 31.74
C ALA A 238 25.44 19.28 32.69
N ASP A 239 25.62 18.02 32.28
CA ASP A 239 26.40 17.01 33.02
C ASP A 239 27.90 17.35 33.12
N ALA A 240 28.44 18.08 32.14
CA ALA A 240 29.84 18.51 32.16
C ALA A 240 30.07 19.71 33.08
N SER A 241 29.12 20.65 33.16
CA SER A 241 29.19 21.79 34.10
C SER A 241 29.03 21.36 35.55
N ASP A 242 28.23 20.33 35.84
CA ASP A 242 28.02 19.83 37.20
C ASP A 242 29.23 19.04 37.73
N ARG A 243 30.10 18.55 36.82
CA ARG A 243 31.35 17.85 37.19
C ARG A 243 32.55 18.77 37.35
N SER A 244 32.53 19.98 36.80
CA SER A 244 33.65 20.92 36.94
C SER A 244 33.65 21.66 38.27
N ASP A 245 32.51 21.74 38.95
CA ASP A 245 32.36 22.54 40.18
C ASP A 245 32.54 21.73 41.47
N GLY A 246 32.72 20.41 41.38
CA GLY A 246 32.89 19.51 42.54
C GLY A 246 34.33 19.03 42.81
N ALA A 247 35.32 19.45 42.03
CA ALA A 247 36.69 18.92 42.13
C ALA A 247 37.61 19.78 43.03
N SER A 248 37.17 20.08 44.25
CA SER A 248 38.08 20.45 45.33
C SER A 248 37.45 20.09 46.68
N GLU A 249 37.75 18.91 47.22
CA GLU A 249 38.01 18.72 48.66
C GLU A 249 38.43 17.29 49.01
N SER A 250 39.57 17.25 49.70
CA SER A 250 40.06 16.28 50.70
C SER A 250 39.99 14.77 50.45
N ALA A 251 41.19 14.18 50.48
CA ALA A 251 41.46 12.79 50.83
C ALA A 251 40.89 12.41 52.21
N GLY A 252 40.36 11.19 52.33
CA GLY A 252 40.16 10.55 53.63
C GLY A 252 39.08 9.47 53.67
N SER A 253 39.53 8.22 53.82
CA SER A 253 38.88 7.17 54.60
C SER A 253 37.60 6.47 54.10
N ALA A 254 37.74 5.14 54.04
CA ALA A 254 36.77 4.09 54.39
C ALA A 254 35.42 3.99 53.65
N ALA A 255 35.29 2.85 52.96
CA ALA A 255 34.13 1.95 52.90
C ALA A 255 32.72 2.59 52.88
N GLN A 256 32.09 2.54 51.72
CA GLN A 256 30.63 2.40 51.62
C GLN A 256 30.23 1.71 50.31
N ASP A 257 29.52 0.59 50.47
CA ASP A 257 28.73 -0.09 49.44
C ASP A 257 27.71 0.89 48.84
N ALA A 258 28.07 1.53 47.74
CA ALA A 258 27.12 2.26 46.91
C ALA A 258 26.70 1.35 45.75
N CYS A 259 25.41 1.01 45.75
CA CYS A 259 24.72 0.33 44.65
C CYS A 259 24.92 1.13 43.36
N VAL A 260 25.89 0.73 42.54
CA VAL A 260 26.09 1.29 41.21
C VAL A 260 24.87 0.90 40.37
N PRO A 261 24.06 1.84 39.86
CA PRO A 261 23.00 1.51 38.93
C PRO A 261 23.66 0.83 37.72
N ARG A 262 23.26 -0.40 37.41
CA ARG A 262 23.72 -1.08 36.20
C ARG A 262 23.52 -0.13 35.02
N PRO A 263 24.56 0.16 34.22
CA PRO A 263 24.39 1.02 33.06
C PRO A 263 23.30 0.41 32.18
N VAL A 264 22.21 1.16 31.97
CA VAL A 264 21.17 0.80 31.03
C VAL A 264 21.88 0.49 29.71
N PRO A 265 21.69 -0.71 29.11
CA PRO A 265 22.35 -1.02 27.86
C PRO A 265 21.96 0.05 26.84
N ARG A 266 22.96 0.83 26.40
CA ARG A 266 22.77 1.84 25.35
C ARG A 266 22.10 1.12 24.18
N PRO A 267 21.00 1.65 23.61
CA PRO A 267 20.42 1.06 22.42
C PRO A 267 21.52 0.96 21.38
N VAL A 268 21.82 -0.27 20.96
CA VAL A 268 22.82 -0.55 19.94
C VAL A 268 22.50 0.36 18.75
N PRO A 269 23.45 1.20 18.27
CA PRO A 269 23.19 2.06 17.13
C PRO A 269 22.75 1.16 15.98
N ARG A 270 21.49 1.33 15.54
CA ARG A 270 20.99 0.70 14.31
C ARG A 270 22.04 0.99 13.23
N SER A 271 22.56 -0.08 12.65
CA SER A 271 23.54 -0.06 11.56
C SER A 271 23.23 1.08 10.60
N ALA A 272 24.24 1.90 10.29
CA ALA A 272 24.10 3.10 9.49
C ALA A 272 23.22 2.86 8.24
N PRO A 273 22.14 3.64 8.05
CA PRO A 273 21.28 3.49 6.88
C PRO A 273 22.06 3.97 5.64
N GLY A 274 22.45 3.05 4.75
CA GLY A 274 23.02 3.48 3.47
C GLY A 274 23.76 2.48 2.59
N THR A 275 24.17 1.30 3.07
CA THR A 275 24.98 0.40 2.22
C THR A 275 24.09 -0.56 1.43
N TRP A 276 24.24 -0.60 0.10
CA TRP A 276 23.53 -1.53 -0.80
C TRP A 276 23.60 -3.00 -0.33
N SER A 277 24.67 -3.38 0.37
CA SER A 277 24.83 -4.71 0.97
C SER A 277 23.84 -4.99 2.10
N ALA A 278 23.49 -3.99 2.92
CA ALA A 278 22.48 -4.13 3.97
C ALA A 278 21.09 -4.29 3.35
N LEU A 279 20.77 -3.49 2.32
CA LEU A 279 19.52 -3.62 1.56
C LEU A 279 19.40 -5.02 0.90
N ALA A 280 20.50 -5.51 0.32
CA ALA A 280 20.56 -6.84 -0.29
C ALA A 280 20.42 -7.96 0.76
N ALA A 281 21.08 -7.84 1.91
CA ALA A 281 20.96 -8.80 3.01
C ALA A 281 19.52 -8.82 3.57
N GLU A 282 18.90 -7.66 3.76
CA GLU A 282 17.51 -7.52 4.20
C GLU A 282 16.51 -8.09 3.17
N ALA A 283 16.72 -7.82 1.88
CA ALA A 283 15.91 -8.40 0.80
C ALA A 283 16.05 -9.93 0.76
N SER A 284 17.27 -10.45 0.94
CA SER A 284 17.54 -11.89 0.96
C SER A 284 16.83 -12.61 2.11
N ALA A 285 16.68 -11.96 3.27
CA ALA A 285 15.98 -12.50 4.41
C ALA A 285 14.48 -12.68 4.12
N GLY A 286 13.84 -11.69 3.47
CA GLY A 286 12.45 -11.78 3.03
C GLY A 286 12.23 -12.90 2.01
N VAL A 287 13.11 -12.99 1.01
CA VAL A 287 13.04 -14.07 -0.01
C VAL A 287 13.24 -15.45 0.63
N ARG A 288 14.19 -15.58 1.55
CA ARG A 288 14.43 -16.84 2.27
C ARG A 288 13.21 -17.26 3.08
N LEU A 289 12.59 -16.33 3.81
CA LEU A 289 11.39 -16.61 4.60
C LEU A 289 10.21 -17.09 3.73
N VAL A 290 9.96 -16.42 2.60
CA VAL A 290 8.91 -16.82 1.67
C VAL A 290 9.20 -18.20 1.10
N ARG A 291 10.47 -18.53 0.81
CA ARG A 291 10.87 -19.85 0.29
C ARG A 291 10.73 -20.98 1.31
N THR A 292 11.03 -20.74 2.58
CA THR A 292 10.98 -21.76 3.64
C THR A 292 9.58 -22.00 4.18
N THR A 293 8.73 -20.97 4.21
CA THR A 293 7.39 -21.05 4.82
C THR A 293 6.34 -21.54 3.81
N PRO A 294 5.73 -22.73 4.00
CA PRO A 294 4.77 -23.28 3.04
C PRO A 294 3.55 -22.39 2.79
N LEU A 295 3.06 -21.71 3.84
CA LEU A 295 1.95 -20.77 3.75
C LEU A 295 2.30 -19.56 2.87
N LEU A 296 3.47 -18.94 3.07
CA LEU A 296 3.89 -17.79 2.27
C LEU A 296 4.13 -18.15 0.81
N ARG A 297 4.60 -19.36 0.51
CA ARG A 297 4.66 -19.85 -0.88
C ARG A 297 3.27 -19.97 -1.51
N LEU A 298 2.30 -20.51 -0.78
CA LEU A 298 0.92 -20.60 -1.28
C LEU A 298 0.36 -19.20 -1.56
N VAL A 299 0.55 -18.26 -0.62
CA VAL A 299 0.12 -16.87 -0.77
C VAL A 299 0.82 -16.22 -1.97
N LEU A 300 2.13 -16.39 -2.11
CA LEU A 300 2.93 -15.89 -3.23
C LEU A 300 2.39 -16.40 -4.56
N VAL A 301 2.28 -17.72 -4.72
CA VAL A 301 1.82 -18.34 -5.97
C VAL A 301 0.41 -17.88 -6.29
N TRP A 302 -0.50 -17.94 -5.32
CA TRP A 302 -1.89 -17.54 -5.53
C TRP A 302 -2.04 -16.08 -5.92
N THR A 303 -1.46 -15.16 -5.15
CA THR A 303 -1.58 -13.71 -5.42
C THR A 303 -0.90 -13.32 -6.72
N THR A 304 0.27 -13.88 -7.02
CA THR A 304 1.00 -13.61 -8.27
C THR A 304 0.23 -14.09 -9.48
N THR A 305 -0.27 -15.33 -9.45
CA THR A 305 -1.05 -15.90 -10.55
C THR A 305 -2.36 -15.14 -10.75
N VAL A 306 -3.10 -14.88 -9.69
CA VAL A 306 -4.40 -14.19 -9.76
C VAL A 306 -4.25 -12.76 -10.27
N ASN A 307 -3.25 -12.00 -9.79
CA ASN A 307 -3.02 -10.64 -10.27
C ASN A 307 -2.57 -10.61 -11.74
N GLY A 308 -1.68 -11.52 -12.14
CA GLY A 308 -1.26 -11.64 -13.54
C GLY A 308 -2.41 -12.01 -14.47
N VAL A 309 -3.23 -12.99 -14.09
CA VAL A 309 -4.41 -13.41 -14.86
C VAL A 309 -5.45 -12.29 -14.93
N LEU A 310 -5.75 -11.62 -13.82
CA LEU A 310 -6.71 -10.51 -13.82
C LEU A 310 -6.26 -9.37 -14.73
N ALA A 311 -4.96 -9.03 -14.71
CA ALA A 311 -4.39 -8.04 -15.62
C ALA A 311 -4.43 -8.49 -17.09
N ALA A 312 -4.15 -9.77 -17.37
CA ALA A 312 -4.21 -10.31 -18.73
C ALA A 312 -5.64 -10.28 -19.27
N LEU A 313 -6.63 -10.71 -18.49
CA LEU A 313 -8.05 -10.68 -18.83
C LEU A 313 -8.60 -9.25 -18.97
N TYR A 314 -8.04 -8.29 -18.23
CA TYR A 314 -8.34 -6.87 -18.42
C TYR A 314 -7.92 -6.39 -19.82
N TYR A 315 -6.68 -6.67 -20.23
CA TYR A 315 -6.19 -6.27 -21.56
C TYR A 315 -6.86 -7.07 -22.69
N ASP A 316 -7.20 -8.33 -22.45
CA ASP A 316 -8.04 -9.16 -23.33
C ASP A 316 -9.39 -8.48 -23.64
N ALA A 317 -10.08 -8.01 -22.59
CA ALA A 317 -11.33 -7.28 -22.74
C ALA A 317 -11.14 -5.97 -23.51
N VAL A 318 -10.07 -5.21 -23.22
CA VAL A 318 -9.73 -3.98 -23.95
C VAL A 318 -9.54 -4.26 -25.45
N PHE A 319 -8.71 -5.25 -25.81
CA PHE A 319 -8.39 -5.56 -27.20
C PHE A 319 -9.61 -6.06 -27.96
N THR A 320 -10.34 -7.02 -27.38
CA THR A 320 -11.49 -7.66 -28.03
C THR A 320 -12.66 -6.69 -28.23
N LEU A 321 -12.97 -5.87 -27.21
CA LEU A 321 -14.07 -4.91 -27.32
C LEU A 321 -13.76 -3.78 -28.31
N GLN A 322 -12.51 -3.34 -28.37
CA GLN A 322 -12.07 -2.33 -29.33
C GLN A 322 -12.10 -2.87 -30.77
N GLU A 323 -11.64 -4.11 -31.00
CA GLU A 323 -11.74 -4.78 -32.32
C GLU A 323 -13.20 -4.94 -32.75
N SER A 324 -14.09 -5.22 -31.80
CA SER A 324 -15.53 -5.35 -32.04
C SER A 324 -16.25 -4.01 -32.27
N GLY A 325 -15.52 -2.89 -32.34
CA GLY A 325 -16.06 -1.55 -32.58
C GLY A 325 -16.84 -0.95 -31.41
N HIS A 326 -16.74 -1.54 -30.21
CA HIS A 326 -17.39 -0.98 -29.03
C HIS A 326 -16.59 0.20 -28.50
N GLY A 327 -17.20 1.38 -28.45
CA GLY A 327 -16.52 2.62 -28.07
C GLY A 327 -16.06 2.67 -26.60
N GLY A 328 -15.33 3.74 -26.25
CA GLY A 328 -14.73 3.91 -24.92
C GLY A 328 -15.71 3.85 -23.73
N THR A 329 -16.97 4.24 -23.89
CA THR A 329 -17.96 4.19 -22.79
C THR A 329 -18.29 2.77 -22.34
N SER A 330 -18.49 1.84 -23.26
CA SER A 330 -18.80 0.45 -22.90
C SER A 330 -17.65 -0.20 -22.15
N MET A 331 -16.40 0.06 -22.54
CA MET A 331 -15.22 -0.43 -21.81
C MET A 331 -15.13 0.22 -20.42
N GLY A 332 -15.35 1.53 -20.33
CA GLY A 332 -15.39 2.23 -19.05
C GLY A 332 -16.47 1.68 -18.10
N LEU A 333 -17.65 1.36 -18.62
CA LEU A 333 -18.75 0.76 -17.86
C LEU A 333 -18.46 -0.68 -17.43
N VAL A 334 -17.87 -1.51 -18.30
CA VAL A 334 -17.40 -2.85 -17.94
C VAL A 334 -16.50 -2.76 -16.70
N LEU A 335 -15.52 -1.87 -16.72
CA LEU A 335 -14.56 -1.70 -15.63
C LEU A 335 -15.19 -1.12 -14.36
N ALA A 336 -16.11 -0.17 -14.50
CA ALA A 336 -16.85 0.36 -13.37
C ALA A 336 -17.70 -0.73 -12.70
N LEU A 337 -18.42 -1.54 -13.49
CA LEU A 337 -19.19 -2.68 -12.97
C LEU A 337 -18.30 -3.70 -12.29
N SER A 338 -17.14 -4.03 -12.85
CA SER A 338 -16.21 -4.97 -12.24
C SER A 338 -15.55 -4.43 -10.98
N GLY A 339 -15.20 -3.14 -10.95
CA GLY A 339 -14.74 -2.48 -9.74
C GLY A 339 -15.80 -2.49 -8.63
N ALA A 340 -17.05 -2.18 -8.97
CA ALA A 340 -18.18 -2.19 -8.03
C ALA A 340 -18.43 -3.61 -7.49
N ALA A 341 -18.36 -4.62 -8.36
CA ALA A 341 -18.44 -6.02 -7.97
C ALA A 341 -17.29 -6.43 -7.03
N GLY A 342 -16.06 -5.98 -7.31
CA GLY A 342 -14.91 -6.20 -6.43
C GLY A 342 -15.07 -5.57 -5.05
N LEU A 343 -15.63 -4.35 -4.99
CA LEU A 343 -15.95 -3.69 -3.72
C LEU A 343 -17.07 -4.42 -2.97
N ALA A 344 -18.12 -4.85 -3.65
CA ALA A 344 -19.17 -5.66 -3.05
C ALA A 344 -18.61 -6.97 -2.47
N GLY A 345 -17.69 -7.61 -3.20
CA GLY A 345 -17.00 -8.83 -2.78
C GLY A 345 -16.14 -8.62 -1.53
N SER A 346 -15.41 -7.50 -1.44
CA SER A 346 -14.58 -7.19 -0.26
C SER A 346 -15.42 -6.87 0.97
N LEU A 347 -16.56 -6.19 0.81
CA LEU A 347 -17.51 -5.92 1.89
C LEU A 347 -18.27 -7.19 2.35
N ALA A 348 -18.48 -8.14 1.44
CA ALA A 348 -19.10 -9.43 1.75
C ALA A 348 -18.10 -10.42 2.39
N ALA A 349 -16.81 -10.27 2.14
CA ALA A 349 -15.77 -11.22 2.56
C ALA A 349 -15.80 -11.54 4.07
N PRO A 350 -15.86 -10.58 5.02
CA PRO A 350 -15.87 -10.89 6.45
C PRO A 350 -17.07 -11.75 6.88
N ARG A 351 -18.23 -11.59 6.22
CA ARG A 351 -19.44 -12.38 6.50
C ARG A 351 -19.30 -13.80 5.95
N LEU A 352 -18.78 -13.93 4.73
CA LEU A 352 -18.56 -15.22 4.07
C LEU A 352 -17.53 -16.08 4.82
N VAL A 353 -16.46 -15.45 5.33
CA VAL A 353 -15.37 -16.14 6.02
C VAL A 353 -15.81 -16.73 7.37
N ARG A 354 -16.84 -16.17 8.02
CA ARG A 354 -17.35 -16.71 9.29
C ARG A 354 -18.05 -18.07 9.14
N GLY A 355 -18.64 -18.33 7.98
CA GLY A 355 -19.43 -19.56 7.74
C GLY A 355 -18.66 -20.70 7.07
N LEU A 356 -17.44 -20.46 6.59
CA LEU A 356 -16.67 -21.42 5.77
C LEU A 356 -15.30 -21.72 6.37
N SER A 357 -14.85 -22.97 6.24
CA SER A 357 -13.46 -23.32 6.52
C SER A 357 -12.53 -22.53 5.60
N PRO A 358 -11.42 -21.94 6.10
CA PRO A 358 -10.46 -21.18 5.28
C PRO A 358 -9.96 -21.96 4.06
N VAL A 359 -9.75 -23.27 4.22
CA VAL A 359 -9.35 -24.18 3.12
C VAL A 359 -10.45 -24.26 2.06
N ARG A 360 -11.70 -24.50 2.48
CA ARG A 360 -12.84 -24.61 1.56
C ARG A 360 -13.06 -23.32 0.79
N ALA A 361 -12.95 -22.16 1.46
CA ALA A 361 -13.11 -20.87 0.83
C ALA A 361 -12.08 -20.63 -0.28
N VAL A 362 -10.78 -20.78 0.01
CA VAL A 362 -9.71 -20.54 -0.98
C VAL A 362 -9.80 -21.53 -2.16
N VAL A 363 -10.09 -22.80 -1.89
CA VAL A 363 -10.23 -23.82 -2.95
C VAL A 363 -11.45 -23.56 -3.82
N THR A 364 -12.61 -23.24 -3.22
CA THR A 364 -13.84 -22.96 -3.96
C THR A 364 -13.68 -21.75 -4.87
N VAL A 365 -13.11 -20.64 -4.34
CA VAL A 365 -12.84 -19.44 -5.15
C VAL A 365 -11.90 -19.78 -6.31
N SER A 366 -10.80 -20.51 -6.06
CA SER A 366 -9.83 -20.86 -7.12
C SER A 366 -10.45 -21.68 -8.24
N TRP A 367 -11.35 -22.62 -7.93
CA TRP A 367 -12.09 -23.39 -8.94
C TRP A 367 -13.16 -22.57 -9.66
N LEU A 368 -13.84 -21.66 -8.97
CA LEU A 368 -14.91 -20.84 -9.55
C LEU A 368 -14.36 -19.79 -10.54
N MET A 369 -13.11 -19.37 -10.38
CA MET A 369 -12.43 -18.48 -11.34
C MET A 369 -12.21 -19.12 -12.72
N VAL A 370 -12.03 -20.45 -12.78
CA VAL A 370 -11.74 -21.17 -14.03
C VAL A 370 -12.87 -21.05 -15.07
N PRO A 371 -14.13 -21.43 -14.77
CA PRO A 371 -15.20 -21.33 -15.76
C PRO A 371 -15.51 -19.89 -16.14
N LEU A 372 -15.37 -18.93 -15.22
CA LEU A 372 -15.53 -17.51 -15.53
C LEU A 372 -14.48 -17.01 -16.52
N ALA A 373 -13.21 -17.38 -16.33
CA ALA A 373 -12.14 -17.06 -17.26
C ALA A 373 -12.31 -17.76 -18.61
N ALA A 374 -12.72 -19.03 -18.62
CA ALA A 374 -12.97 -19.77 -19.86
C ALA A 374 -14.16 -19.19 -20.66
N ALA A 375 -15.22 -18.76 -19.96
CA ALA A 375 -16.39 -18.16 -20.60
C ALA A 375 -16.09 -16.81 -21.27
N LEU A 376 -15.03 -16.10 -20.86
CA LEU A 376 -14.60 -14.87 -21.54
C LEU A 376 -14.15 -15.14 -22.98
N ALA A 377 -13.65 -16.34 -23.28
CA ALA A 377 -13.24 -16.72 -24.64
C ALA A 377 -14.40 -16.76 -25.64
N THR A 378 -15.64 -16.87 -25.17
CA THR A 378 -16.85 -16.90 -26.00
C THR A 378 -17.73 -15.66 -25.83
N ALA A 379 -17.26 -14.65 -25.09
CA ALA A 379 -18.03 -13.45 -24.82
C ALA A 379 -18.13 -12.56 -26.07
N GLY A 380 -19.36 -12.34 -26.55
CA GLY A 380 -19.62 -11.58 -27.79
C GLY A 380 -19.85 -10.07 -27.62
N GLY A 381 -19.82 -9.54 -26.40
CA GLY A 381 -20.16 -8.13 -26.18
C GLY A 381 -19.82 -7.58 -24.79
N PRO A 382 -19.89 -6.25 -24.60
CA PRO A 382 -19.41 -5.56 -23.41
C PRO A 382 -20.13 -5.99 -22.14
N TRP A 383 -21.44 -6.27 -22.22
CA TRP A 383 -22.20 -6.72 -21.06
C TRP A 383 -21.81 -8.12 -20.60
N ALA A 384 -21.45 -9.01 -21.53
CA ALA A 384 -20.93 -10.34 -21.21
C ALA A 384 -19.55 -10.23 -20.52
N TYR A 385 -18.66 -9.38 -21.05
CA TYR A 385 -17.38 -9.06 -20.40
C TYR A 385 -17.59 -8.46 -19.00
N GLY A 386 -18.50 -7.49 -18.85
CA GLY A 386 -18.84 -6.89 -17.57
C GLY A 386 -19.38 -7.89 -16.54
N ALA A 387 -20.26 -8.79 -16.96
CA ALA A 387 -20.82 -9.83 -16.09
C ALA A 387 -19.78 -10.87 -15.67
N LEU A 388 -18.98 -11.39 -16.61
CA LEU A 388 -17.97 -12.42 -16.35
C LEU A 388 -16.79 -11.86 -15.55
N PHE A 389 -16.24 -10.72 -15.99
CA PHE A 389 -15.14 -10.05 -15.30
C PHE A 389 -15.59 -9.49 -13.94
N GLY A 390 -16.82 -8.95 -13.86
CA GLY A 390 -17.43 -8.57 -12.58
C GLY A 390 -17.65 -9.74 -11.64
N GLY A 391 -18.08 -10.90 -12.16
CA GLY A 391 -18.17 -12.14 -11.40
C GLY A 391 -16.82 -12.55 -10.83
N LEU A 392 -15.74 -12.45 -11.62
CA LEU A 392 -14.38 -12.73 -11.18
C LEU A 392 -13.95 -11.80 -10.04
N CYS A 393 -14.17 -10.49 -10.20
CA CYS A 393 -13.88 -9.50 -9.17
C CYS A 393 -14.71 -9.69 -7.89
N LEU A 394 -15.96 -10.15 -7.99
CA LEU A 394 -16.84 -10.39 -6.84
C LEU A 394 -16.35 -11.54 -5.95
N ILE A 395 -15.83 -12.61 -6.55
CA ILE A 395 -15.50 -13.86 -5.84
C ILE A 395 -14.07 -13.90 -5.28
N MET A 396 -13.16 -13.07 -5.82
CA MET A 396 -11.75 -13.05 -5.42
C MET A 396 -11.47 -12.55 -3.99
N PRO A 397 -12.10 -11.46 -3.49
CA PRO A 397 -11.73 -10.84 -2.23
C PRO A 397 -11.77 -11.74 -0.99
N PRO A 398 -12.73 -12.67 -0.82
CA PRO A 398 -12.70 -13.61 0.30
C PRO A 398 -11.39 -14.41 0.40
N ALA A 399 -10.87 -14.89 -0.74
CA ALA A 399 -9.63 -15.67 -0.76
C ALA A 399 -8.40 -14.81 -0.50
N THR A 400 -8.32 -13.59 -1.07
CA THR A 400 -7.21 -12.66 -0.80
C THR A 400 -7.16 -12.29 0.68
N VAL A 401 -8.29 -11.97 1.29
CA VAL A 401 -8.38 -11.58 2.71
C VAL A 401 -7.93 -12.72 3.62
N ILE A 402 -8.38 -13.95 3.38
CA ILE A 402 -7.93 -15.12 4.17
C ILE A 402 -6.42 -15.31 4.05
N LEU A 403 -5.90 -15.31 2.81
CA LEU A 403 -4.49 -15.56 2.54
C LEU A 403 -3.60 -14.47 3.13
N GLN A 404 -3.97 -13.19 2.99
CA GLN A 404 -3.22 -12.08 3.56
C GLN A 404 -3.30 -12.05 5.08
N ALA A 405 -4.48 -12.26 5.67
CA ALA A 405 -4.63 -12.30 7.13
C ALA A 405 -3.76 -13.42 7.74
N ARG A 406 -3.75 -14.60 7.12
CA ARG A 406 -2.91 -15.72 7.54
C ARG A 406 -1.42 -15.45 7.32
N ALA A 407 -1.05 -14.80 6.22
CA ALA A 407 0.32 -14.39 5.95
C ALA A 407 0.84 -13.43 7.03
N ILE A 408 0.03 -12.44 7.43
CA ILE A 408 0.38 -11.46 8.47
C ILE A 408 0.53 -12.17 9.82
N GLN A 409 -0.44 -13.00 10.20
CA GLN A 409 -0.41 -13.74 11.48
C GLN A 409 0.74 -14.74 11.57
N GLY A 410 1.12 -15.37 10.46
CA GLY A 410 2.19 -16.37 10.40
C GLY A 410 3.60 -15.78 10.23
N THR A 411 3.74 -14.47 10.06
CA THR A 411 5.03 -13.80 9.81
C THR A 411 5.50 -13.02 11.04
N PRO A 412 6.73 -13.25 11.53
CA PRO A 412 7.30 -12.48 12.63
C PRO A 412 7.30 -10.97 12.35
N PRO A 413 6.96 -10.10 13.33
CA PRO A 413 6.83 -8.66 13.13
C PRO A 413 8.05 -8.00 12.47
N GLU A 414 9.27 -8.46 12.79
CA GLU A 414 10.50 -7.89 12.25
C GLU A 414 10.69 -8.15 10.76
N LEU A 415 10.02 -9.18 10.22
CA LEU A 415 10.14 -9.61 8.83
C LEU A 415 8.87 -9.32 7.99
N GLN A 416 7.80 -8.79 8.59
CA GLN A 416 6.52 -8.54 7.90
C GLN A 416 6.67 -7.61 6.70
N ALA A 417 7.35 -6.47 6.86
CA ALA A 417 7.57 -5.52 5.76
C ALA A 417 8.40 -6.14 4.62
N ARG A 418 9.36 -7.01 4.96
CA ARG A 418 10.22 -7.68 3.98
C ARG A 418 9.47 -8.76 3.22
N ALA A 419 8.77 -9.64 3.91
CA ALA A 419 7.90 -10.64 3.27
C ALA A 419 6.82 -9.99 2.40
N GLY A 420 6.18 -8.93 2.92
CA GLY A 420 5.20 -8.14 2.19
C GLY A 420 5.75 -7.54 0.89
N SER A 421 6.97 -6.97 0.94
CA SER A 421 7.63 -6.45 -0.27
C SER A 421 7.93 -7.53 -1.32
N VAL A 422 8.33 -8.74 -0.92
CA VAL A 422 8.56 -9.86 -1.85
C VAL A 422 7.25 -10.30 -2.52
N LEU A 423 6.18 -10.43 -1.73
CA LEU A 423 4.85 -10.77 -2.25
C LEU A 423 4.33 -9.70 -3.22
N ALA A 424 4.45 -8.43 -2.85
CA ALA A 424 4.03 -7.29 -3.66
C ALA A 424 4.84 -7.19 -4.96
N THR A 425 6.16 -7.37 -4.90
CA THR A 425 7.02 -7.31 -6.09
C THR A 425 6.72 -8.45 -7.07
N ALA A 426 6.47 -9.67 -6.57
CA ALA A 426 6.10 -10.78 -7.42
C ALA A 426 4.75 -10.54 -8.11
N ALA A 427 3.74 -10.10 -7.35
CA ALA A 427 2.44 -9.73 -7.88
C ALA A 427 2.53 -8.60 -8.92
N GLY A 428 3.27 -7.54 -8.63
CA GLY A 428 3.49 -6.43 -9.55
C GLY A 428 4.26 -6.85 -10.80
N GLY A 429 5.24 -7.75 -10.66
CA GLY A 429 6.00 -8.29 -11.79
C GLY A 429 5.13 -9.11 -12.74
N ALA A 430 4.24 -9.95 -12.22
CA ALA A 430 3.26 -10.67 -13.04
C ALA A 430 2.25 -9.73 -13.70
N ALA A 431 1.77 -8.70 -12.98
CA ALA A 431 0.89 -7.69 -13.56
C ALA A 431 1.59 -6.85 -14.65
N ALA A 432 2.91 -6.63 -14.55
CA ALA A 432 3.69 -5.88 -15.54
C ALA A 432 3.92 -6.67 -16.83
N THR A 433 4.04 -7.99 -16.78
CA THR A 433 4.22 -8.83 -17.97
C THR A 433 2.90 -9.20 -18.64
N ALA A 434 1.79 -9.16 -17.90
CA ALA A 434 0.46 -9.55 -18.38
C ALA A 434 -0.02 -8.81 -19.64
N PRO A 435 0.14 -7.48 -19.80
CA PRO A 435 -0.37 -6.77 -20.97
C PRO A 435 0.37 -7.18 -22.24
N ALA A 436 1.70 -7.34 -22.16
CA ALA A 436 2.52 -7.80 -23.26
C ALA A 436 2.19 -9.24 -23.65
N LEU A 437 1.97 -10.12 -22.66
CA LEU A 437 1.54 -11.49 -22.90
C LEU A 437 0.14 -11.55 -23.54
N ALA A 438 -0.81 -10.76 -23.04
CA ALA A 438 -2.16 -10.66 -23.61
C ALA A 438 -2.12 -10.16 -25.05
N GLY A 439 -1.34 -9.12 -25.34
CA GLY A 439 -1.17 -8.59 -26.69
C GLY A 439 -0.52 -9.61 -27.64
N PHE A 440 0.50 -10.34 -27.17
CA PHE A 440 1.13 -11.42 -27.95
C PHE A 440 0.17 -12.58 -28.23
N LEU A 441 -0.59 -13.02 -27.22
CA LEU A 441 -1.56 -14.10 -27.35
C LEU A 441 -2.71 -13.70 -28.28
N THR A 442 -3.19 -12.46 -28.18
CA THR A 442 -4.22 -11.91 -29.09
C THR A 442 -3.72 -11.92 -30.53
N ALA A 443 -2.47 -11.51 -30.76
CA ALA A 443 -1.87 -11.46 -32.09
C ALA A 443 -1.67 -12.83 -32.76
N HIS A 444 -1.48 -13.92 -32.00
CA HIS A 444 -1.17 -15.26 -32.55
C HIS A 444 -2.30 -16.28 -32.43
N ALA A 445 -3.08 -16.21 -31.35
CA ALA A 445 -4.17 -17.14 -31.05
C ALA A 445 -5.57 -16.50 -31.20
N GLY A 446 -5.64 -15.22 -31.60
CA GLY A 446 -6.87 -14.45 -31.72
C GLY A 446 -7.43 -13.98 -30.37
N ALA A 447 -8.58 -13.31 -30.41
CA ALA A 447 -9.25 -12.71 -29.25
C ALA A 447 -9.59 -13.71 -28.13
N ALA A 448 -9.78 -15.00 -28.44
CA ALA A 448 -10.03 -16.03 -27.42
C ALA A 448 -8.76 -16.51 -26.70
N GLY A 449 -7.58 -16.24 -27.26
CA GLY A 449 -6.29 -16.76 -26.81
C GLY A 449 -5.95 -16.42 -25.35
N PRO A 450 -5.94 -15.13 -24.96
CA PRO A 450 -5.61 -14.73 -23.59
C PRO A 450 -6.56 -15.33 -22.54
N ALA A 451 -7.86 -15.41 -22.84
CA ALA A 451 -8.87 -16.01 -21.96
C ALA A 451 -8.64 -17.50 -21.73
N LEU A 452 -8.39 -18.28 -22.80
CA LEU A 452 -8.13 -19.73 -22.70
C LEU A 452 -6.83 -20.05 -21.96
N VAL A 453 -5.75 -19.31 -22.24
CA VAL A 453 -4.47 -19.47 -21.53
C VAL A 453 -4.64 -19.12 -20.05
N SER A 454 -5.35 -18.03 -19.74
CA SER A 454 -5.68 -17.64 -18.37
C SER A 454 -6.48 -18.71 -17.63
N ALA A 455 -7.48 -19.31 -18.29
CA ALA A 455 -8.25 -20.42 -17.72
C ALA A 455 -7.36 -21.64 -17.43
N GLY A 456 -6.46 -22.01 -18.36
CA GLY A 456 -5.48 -23.08 -18.15
C GLY A 456 -4.55 -22.82 -16.96
N VAL A 457 -4.03 -21.60 -16.84
CA VAL A 457 -3.21 -21.17 -15.69
C VAL A 457 -4.00 -21.24 -14.38
N LEU A 458 -5.28 -20.83 -14.39
CA LEU A 458 -6.16 -20.94 -13.22
C LEU A 458 -6.48 -22.39 -12.86
N VAL A 459 -6.59 -23.32 -13.80
CA VAL A 459 -6.72 -24.75 -13.50
C VAL A 459 -5.49 -25.25 -12.75
N LEU A 460 -4.29 -24.90 -13.21
CA LEU A 460 -3.05 -25.27 -12.52
C LEU A 460 -2.99 -24.67 -11.11
N LEU A 461 -3.46 -23.43 -10.94
CA LEU A 461 -3.57 -22.80 -9.62
C LEU A 461 -4.62 -23.49 -8.73
N ALA A 462 -5.79 -23.83 -9.27
CA ALA A 462 -6.86 -24.51 -8.55
C ALA A 462 -6.43 -25.91 -8.09
N LEU A 463 -5.69 -26.64 -8.93
CA LEU A 463 -5.07 -27.91 -8.56
C LEU A 463 -4.01 -27.71 -7.47
N HIS A 464 -3.10 -26.75 -7.64
CA HIS A 464 -2.07 -26.44 -6.66
C HIS A 464 -2.65 -26.08 -5.29
N THR A 465 -3.66 -25.22 -5.27
CA THR A 465 -4.37 -24.81 -4.04
C THR A 465 -5.09 -25.98 -3.40
N THR A 466 -5.79 -26.81 -4.16
CA THR A 466 -6.46 -28.02 -3.64
C THR A 466 -5.48 -28.96 -2.94
N LEU A 467 -4.30 -29.19 -3.55
CA LEU A 467 -3.28 -30.10 -3.02
C LEU A 467 -2.52 -29.54 -1.80
N ARG A 468 -2.40 -28.21 -1.68
CA ARG A 468 -1.55 -27.56 -0.66
C ARG A 468 -2.33 -26.88 0.45
N ALA A 469 -3.54 -26.38 0.21
CA ALA A 469 -4.32 -25.60 1.17
C ALA A 469 -4.62 -26.37 2.45
N GLY A 470 -5.04 -27.64 2.34
CA GLY A 470 -5.34 -28.48 3.51
C GLY A 470 -4.14 -28.66 4.45
N ARG A 471 -2.93 -28.84 3.90
CA ARG A 471 -1.69 -29.04 4.69
C ARG A 471 -1.08 -27.76 5.24
N THR A 472 -1.44 -26.61 4.69
CA THR A 472 -0.79 -25.32 5.02
C THR A 472 -1.67 -24.44 5.89
N LEU A 473 -2.97 -24.42 5.65
CA LEU A 473 -3.92 -23.59 6.40
C LEU A 473 -4.45 -24.27 7.67
N ALA A 474 -4.42 -25.61 7.76
CA ALA A 474 -4.84 -26.34 8.96
C ALA A 474 -3.79 -26.29 10.08
N SER A 475 -2.50 -26.26 9.72
CA SER A 475 -1.35 -26.33 10.64
C SER A 475 -1.12 -25.08 11.49
N GLY A 476 -1.85 -24.00 11.22
CA GLY A 476 -1.77 -22.73 11.94
C GLY A 476 -2.99 -22.43 12.81
N ALA A 477 -3.82 -23.43 13.14
CA ALA A 477 -4.82 -23.26 14.19
C ALA A 477 -4.11 -23.31 15.55
N PRO A 478 -4.32 -22.34 16.47
CA PRO A 478 -3.80 -22.46 17.82
C PRO A 478 -4.29 -23.78 18.43
N PRO A 479 -3.47 -24.50 19.21
CA PRO A 479 -3.94 -25.69 19.91
C PRO A 479 -5.21 -25.32 20.67
N LYS A 480 -6.29 -26.05 20.40
CA LYS A 480 -7.53 -25.93 21.20
C LYS A 480 -7.11 -26.05 22.66
N GLY A 481 -7.45 -25.02 23.45
CA GLY A 481 -6.94 -24.82 24.79
C GLY A 481 -6.89 -26.13 25.59
N THR A 482 -5.74 -26.35 26.24
CA THR A 482 -5.72 -27.18 27.42
C THR A 482 -6.88 -26.73 28.32
N PRO A 483 -7.79 -27.63 28.74
CA PRO A 483 -8.83 -27.30 29.70
C PRO A 483 -8.14 -26.65 30.91
N ALA A 484 -8.58 -25.45 31.27
CA ALA A 484 -8.10 -24.70 32.42
C ALA A 484 -8.55 -25.33 33.77
N GLU A 485 -8.56 -26.66 33.86
CA GLU A 485 -8.95 -27.41 35.04
C GLU A 485 -7.77 -27.87 35.90
N ASP A 486 -6.55 -27.95 35.36
CA ASP A 486 -5.44 -28.60 36.10
C ASP A 486 -4.51 -27.63 36.89
N VAL A 487 -4.69 -26.31 36.77
CA VAL A 487 -3.89 -25.33 37.53
C VAL A 487 -4.52 -24.99 38.89
N ARG A 488 -5.82 -25.22 39.09
CA ARG A 488 -6.47 -25.00 40.41
C ARG A 488 -6.29 -26.17 41.39
N ALA A 489 -5.84 -27.34 40.92
CA ALA A 489 -5.62 -28.51 41.78
C ALA A 489 -4.23 -28.55 42.45
N ARG A 490 -3.24 -27.80 41.93
CA ARG A 490 -1.86 -27.80 42.49
C ARG A 490 -1.52 -26.62 43.40
N GLY A 491 -2.46 -25.69 43.62
CA GLY A 491 -2.26 -24.52 44.48
C GLY A 491 -2.93 -24.61 45.85
N ARG A 492 -3.41 -25.79 46.27
CA ARG A 492 -4.13 -25.95 47.55
C ARG A 492 -3.41 -26.78 48.62
N ASP A 493 -2.26 -27.37 48.30
CA ASP A 493 -1.48 -28.19 49.24
C ASP A 493 0.00 -27.72 49.35
N ALA A 494 0.24 -26.40 49.38
CA ALA A 494 1.57 -25.84 49.68
C ALA A 494 1.49 -24.81 50.81
#